data_AF-T1CID7-F1
#
_entry.id   AF-T1CID7-F1
#
_cell.length_a   1.000
_cell.length_b   1.000
_cell.length_c   1.000
_cell.angle_alpha   90.00
_cell.angle_beta   90.00
_cell.angle_gamma   90.00
#
_symmetry.space_group_name_H-M   'P 1'
#
loop_
_entity.id
_entity.type
_entity.pdbx_description
1 polymer ?
#
loop_
_entity_poly.entity_id
_entity_poly.type
_entity_poly.pdbx_seq_one_letter_code
_entity_poly.pdbx_strand_id
1 'polypeptide(L)'
;MLRFLHTADWQIGRQYSQFPADDASPLAEARVTAVANIARLATEHKVDAVLVAGDVFDAQTVADRTIRKLFNALGGYVGAWLMIPGNHDASLSESVWTRADRLGVIPANLHLALEAKVFDFAAQGFSALMAPLTQRHTYNDLTEWFDHAETPPRHIRIGVAHGSVQGVLSGDIDSANPIASDRAARAKLDYLALGDWHGCKQIDSRTWYSGTPEPDRFKDNAPGYALLVDIDAPGCEPRVTRLETGQFIWQ
;
A
#
# COMPACT_ATOMS: atom_id res chain seq x y z
N MET A 1 15.05 12.62 10.86
CA MET A 1 14.73 11.21 10.65
C MET A 1 13.24 11.11 10.43
N LEU A 2 12.85 10.53 9.30
CA LEU A 2 11.47 10.19 8.96
C LEU A 2 11.23 8.73 9.30
N ARG A 3 10.06 8.44 9.87
CA ARG A 3 9.60 7.09 10.17
C ARG A 3 8.21 6.86 9.63
N PHE A 4 8.00 5.79 8.87
CA PHE A 4 6.67 5.47 8.35
C PHE A 4 6.41 3.96 8.34
N LEU A 5 5.13 3.58 8.27
CA LEU A 5 4.76 2.21 7.91
C LEU A 5 4.49 2.13 6.41
N HIS A 6 4.89 1.02 5.79
CA HIS A 6 4.50 0.64 4.44
C HIS A 6 3.75 -0.69 4.48
N THR A 7 2.53 -0.69 3.92
CA THR A 7 1.65 -1.86 3.76
C THR A 7 0.95 -1.79 2.40
N ALA A 8 0.40 -2.92 1.92
CA ALA A 8 -0.33 -3.02 0.67
C ALA A 8 -1.26 -4.24 0.68
N ASP A 9 -2.03 -4.45 -0.38
CA ASP A 9 -2.72 -5.72 -0.65
C ASP A 9 -3.63 -6.16 0.51
N TRP A 10 -4.37 -5.22 1.12
CA TRP A 10 -5.28 -5.49 2.24
C TRP A 10 -6.46 -6.36 1.80
N GLN A 11 -6.90 -6.22 0.55
CA GLN A 11 -7.96 -7.02 -0.09
C GLN A 11 -9.19 -7.14 0.79
N ILE A 12 -9.65 -6.00 1.29
CA ILE A 12 -10.79 -5.93 2.18
C ILE A 12 -12.05 -6.34 1.40
N GLY A 13 -12.83 -7.23 2.00
CA GLY A 13 -14.02 -7.81 1.37
C GLY A 13 -13.78 -9.12 0.63
N ARG A 14 -12.54 -9.63 0.60
CA ARG A 14 -12.22 -10.94 0.04
C ARG A 14 -13.08 -12.04 0.64
N GLN A 15 -13.57 -12.90 -0.24
CA GLN A 15 -14.35 -14.07 0.12
C GLN A 15 -13.47 -15.32 0.10
N TYR A 16 -13.72 -16.22 1.05
CA TYR A 16 -12.97 -17.47 1.21
C TYR A 16 -13.89 -18.67 0.95
N SER A 17 -14.54 -18.67 -0.23
CA SER A 17 -15.58 -19.64 -0.60
C SER A 17 -15.11 -21.09 -0.70
N GLN A 18 -13.80 -21.31 -0.75
CA GLN A 18 -13.19 -22.65 -0.67
C GLN A 18 -13.26 -23.27 0.73
N PHE A 19 -13.60 -22.49 1.76
CA PHE A 19 -13.78 -22.96 3.14
C PHE A 19 -15.27 -22.95 3.54
N PRO A 20 -15.66 -23.75 4.55
CA PRO A 20 -16.97 -23.63 5.19
C PRO A 20 -17.23 -22.21 5.69
N ALA A 21 -18.49 -21.79 5.73
CA ALA A 21 -18.87 -20.43 6.13
C ALA A 21 -18.34 -20.02 7.52
N ASP A 22 -18.33 -20.98 8.46
CA ASP A 22 -17.85 -20.78 9.82
C ASP A 22 -16.34 -20.48 9.89
N ASP A 23 -15.55 -20.93 8.90
CA ASP A 23 -14.11 -20.65 8.78
C ASP A 23 -13.85 -19.43 7.87
N ALA A 24 -14.65 -19.27 6.83
CA ALA A 24 -14.51 -18.19 5.86
C ALA A 24 -14.76 -16.80 6.47
N SER A 25 -15.74 -16.68 7.38
CA SER A 25 -16.07 -15.39 8.00
C SER A 25 -14.94 -14.86 8.91
N PRO A 26 -14.33 -15.66 9.81
CA PRO A 26 -13.16 -15.23 10.57
C PRO A 26 -11.97 -14.79 9.70
N LEU A 27 -11.69 -15.50 8.60
CA LEU A 27 -10.61 -15.13 7.68
C LEU A 27 -10.86 -13.78 7.01
N ALA A 28 -12.11 -13.49 6.62
CA ALA A 28 -12.47 -12.19 6.06
C ALA A 28 -12.38 -11.06 7.09
N GLU A 29 -12.79 -11.29 8.34
CA GLU A 29 -12.69 -10.30 9.41
C GLU A 29 -11.24 -10.05 9.84
N ALA A 30 -10.36 -11.07 9.80
CA ALA A 30 -8.94 -10.91 10.15
C ALA A 30 -8.21 -9.86 9.29
N ARG A 31 -8.61 -9.68 8.02
CA ARG A 31 -8.07 -8.60 7.18
C ARG A 31 -8.41 -7.22 7.72
N VAL A 32 -9.62 -7.02 8.26
CA VAL A 32 -10.01 -5.76 8.91
C VAL A 32 -9.26 -5.60 10.23
N THR A 33 -9.09 -6.69 10.99
CA THR A 33 -8.27 -6.71 12.21
C THR A 33 -6.80 -6.34 11.92
N ALA A 34 -6.23 -6.80 10.81
CA ALA A 34 -4.88 -6.46 10.40
C ALA A 34 -4.72 -4.94 10.16
N VAL A 35 -5.74 -4.27 9.61
CA VAL A 35 -5.75 -2.80 9.47
C VAL A 35 -5.76 -2.11 10.85
N ALA A 36 -6.57 -2.61 11.79
CA ALA A 36 -6.56 -2.10 13.16
C ALA A 36 -5.20 -2.34 13.87
N ASN A 37 -4.55 -3.47 13.60
CA ASN A 37 -3.20 -3.77 14.08
C ASN A 37 -2.16 -2.82 13.50
N ILE A 38 -2.24 -2.50 12.20
CA ILE A 38 -1.38 -1.50 11.55
C ILE A 38 -1.56 -0.13 12.21
N ALA A 39 -2.80 0.29 12.47
CA ALA A 39 -3.08 1.55 13.17
C ALA A 39 -2.48 1.56 14.59
N ARG A 40 -2.59 0.45 15.32
CA ARG A 40 -1.97 0.27 16.64
C ARG A 40 -0.44 0.38 16.56
N LEU A 41 0.19 -0.32 15.61
CA LEU A 41 1.64 -0.29 15.40
C LEU A 41 2.13 1.10 14.98
N ALA A 42 1.38 1.81 14.14
CA ALA A 42 1.69 3.17 13.73
C ALA A 42 1.77 4.12 14.95
N THR A 43 0.80 3.99 15.86
CA THR A 43 0.78 4.73 17.12
C THR A 43 1.91 4.31 18.06
N GLU A 44 2.14 3.00 18.23
CA GLU A 44 3.19 2.46 19.11
C GLU A 44 4.59 2.92 18.68
N HIS A 45 4.88 2.85 17.38
CA HIS A 45 6.18 3.23 16.82
C HIS A 45 6.33 4.73 16.56
N LYS A 46 5.26 5.51 16.81
CA LYS A 46 5.20 6.97 16.61
C LYS A 46 5.61 7.37 15.21
N VAL A 47 5.01 6.70 14.22
CA VAL A 47 5.33 6.96 12.82
C VAL A 47 4.76 8.31 12.37
N ASP A 48 5.44 8.95 11.44
CA ASP A 48 5.03 10.20 10.80
C ASP A 48 3.89 9.99 9.81
N ALA A 49 3.85 8.80 9.18
CA ALA A 49 2.81 8.42 8.23
C ALA A 49 2.65 6.89 8.09
N VAL A 50 1.51 6.48 7.52
CA VAL A 50 1.28 5.12 7.02
C VAL A 50 1.01 5.18 5.51
N LEU A 51 1.78 4.44 4.73
CA LEU A 51 1.68 4.32 3.28
C LEU A 51 0.96 3.02 2.91
N VAL A 52 -0.06 3.12 2.08
CA VAL A 52 -0.88 2.00 1.59
C VAL A 52 -0.77 1.92 0.07
N ALA A 53 0.05 0.99 -0.40
CA ALA A 53 0.46 0.89 -1.79
C ALA A 53 -0.48 0.02 -2.65
N GLY A 54 -1.80 0.27 -2.58
CA GLY A 54 -2.79 -0.34 -3.46
C GLY A 54 -3.42 -1.65 -2.97
N ASP A 55 -4.43 -2.10 -3.72
CA ASP A 55 -5.31 -3.25 -3.42
C ASP A 55 -5.86 -3.22 -1.99
N VAL A 56 -6.45 -2.08 -1.65
CA VAL A 56 -7.12 -1.86 -0.37
C VAL A 56 -8.39 -2.70 -0.29
N PHE A 57 -9.17 -2.74 -1.37
CA PHE A 57 -10.34 -3.59 -1.50
C PHE A 57 -10.11 -4.74 -2.48
N ASP A 58 -10.71 -5.89 -2.20
CA ASP A 58 -10.62 -7.08 -3.06
C ASP A 58 -11.42 -6.93 -4.36
N ALA A 59 -12.39 -6.02 -4.40
CA ALA A 59 -13.18 -5.73 -5.60
C ALA A 59 -13.88 -4.38 -5.52
N GLN A 60 -14.24 -3.83 -6.69
CA GLN A 60 -15.10 -2.63 -6.79
C GLN A 60 -16.49 -2.82 -6.15
N THR A 61 -16.98 -4.07 -6.09
CA THR A 61 -18.34 -4.44 -5.69
C THR A 61 -18.49 -4.78 -4.21
N VAL A 62 -17.47 -4.52 -3.38
CA VAL A 62 -17.55 -4.74 -1.92
C VAL A 62 -18.74 -4.00 -1.31
N ALA A 63 -19.38 -4.59 -0.29
CA ALA A 63 -20.58 -4.02 0.33
C ALA A 63 -20.27 -2.74 1.13
N ASP A 64 -21.22 -1.79 1.20
CA ASP A 64 -21.07 -0.53 1.95
C ASP A 64 -20.71 -0.75 3.43
N ARG A 65 -21.25 -1.81 4.05
CA ARG A 65 -20.91 -2.21 5.41
C ARG A 65 -19.42 -2.50 5.55
N THR A 66 -18.82 -3.16 4.57
CA THR A 66 -17.40 -3.51 4.54
C THR A 66 -16.54 -2.26 4.33
N ILE A 67 -16.96 -1.34 3.46
CA ILE A 67 -16.32 -0.03 3.29
C ILE A 67 -16.30 0.73 4.63
N ARG A 68 -17.45 0.83 5.31
CA ARG A 68 -17.57 1.46 6.64
C ARG A 68 -16.67 0.81 7.69
N LYS A 69 -16.64 -0.54 7.75
CA LYS A 69 -15.78 -1.29 8.66
C LYS A 69 -14.31 -0.95 8.46
N LEU A 70 -13.86 -0.88 7.21
CA LEU A 70 -12.47 -0.53 6.88
C LEU A 70 -12.07 0.84 7.43
N PHE A 71 -12.81 1.88 7.05
CA PHE A 71 -12.43 3.24 7.45
C PHE A 71 -12.54 3.46 8.97
N ASN A 72 -13.45 2.76 9.65
CA ASN A 72 -13.49 2.74 11.11
C ASN A 72 -12.21 2.11 11.71
N ALA A 73 -11.66 1.07 11.09
CA ALA A 73 -10.43 0.41 11.56
C ALA A 73 -9.18 1.31 11.47
N LEU A 74 -9.18 2.32 10.60
CA LEU A 74 -8.11 3.32 10.52
C LEU A 74 -8.03 4.21 11.77
N GLY A 75 -9.14 4.33 12.52
CA GLY A 75 -9.30 5.29 13.63
C GLY A 75 -8.33 5.09 14.80
N GLY A 76 -7.62 3.96 14.87
CA GLY A 76 -6.58 3.73 15.88
C GLY A 76 -5.30 4.56 15.70
N TYR A 77 -5.14 5.23 14.54
CA TYR A 77 -4.01 6.11 14.25
C TYR A 77 -4.50 7.45 13.72
N VAL A 78 -4.10 8.52 14.40
CA VAL A 78 -4.54 9.90 14.11
C VAL A 78 -3.60 10.65 13.15
N GLY A 79 -2.43 10.09 12.85
CA GLY A 79 -1.48 10.69 11.91
C GLY A 79 -1.86 10.48 10.45
N ALA A 80 -0.95 10.80 9.53
CA ALA A 80 -1.24 10.81 8.11
C ALA A 80 -1.33 9.38 7.54
N TRP A 81 -2.44 9.08 6.87
CA TRP A 81 -2.55 7.93 5.98
C TRP A 81 -2.38 8.40 4.54
N LEU A 82 -1.51 7.77 3.76
CA LEU A 82 -1.35 8.02 2.34
C LEU A 82 -1.71 6.75 1.58
N MET A 83 -2.66 6.84 0.65
CA MET A 83 -3.25 5.64 0.04
C MET A 83 -3.41 5.83 -1.47
N ILE A 84 -3.04 4.80 -2.21
CA ILE A 84 -3.37 4.68 -3.63
C ILE A 84 -4.30 3.48 -3.87
N PRO A 85 -5.14 3.53 -4.91
CA PRO A 85 -5.77 2.36 -5.52
C PRO A 85 -4.77 1.44 -6.23
N GLY A 86 -5.02 0.12 -6.18
CA GLY A 86 -4.38 -0.93 -6.97
C GLY A 86 -5.26 -1.43 -8.11
N ASN A 87 -5.06 -2.66 -8.58
CA ASN A 87 -5.80 -3.20 -9.73
C ASN A 87 -7.18 -3.73 -9.36
N HIS A 88 -7.38 -4.24 -8.14
CA HIS A 88 -8.68 -4.74 -7.70
C HIS A 88 -9.69 -3.61 -7.43
N ASP A 89 -9.16 -2.46 -7.05
CA ASP A 89 -9.93 -1.29 -6.65
C ASP A 89 -9.54 -0.04 -7.44
N ALA A 90 -9.05 -0.17 -8.67
CA ALA A 90 -8.63 0.97 -9.50
C ALA A 90 -9.57 2.20 -9.45
N SER A 91 -8.99 3.39 -9.59
CA SER A 91 -9.68 4.68 -9.60
C SER A 91 -10.52 4.89 -10.87
N LEU A 92 -11.66 4.22 -10.95
CA LEU A 92 -12.64 4.38 -12.04
C LEU A 92 -13.62 5.51 -11.73
N SER A 93 -14.26 6.05 -12.78
CA SER A 93 -15.30 7.09 -12.66
C SER A 93 -16.43 6.70 -11.71
N GLU A 94 -16.81 5.42 -11.68
CA GLU A 94 -17.64 4.82 -10.64
C GLU A 94 -16.90 3.62 -10.06
N SER A 95 -16.48 3.75 -8.80
CA SER A 95 -15.62 2.78 -8.11
C SER A 95 -15.98 2.66 -6.64
N VAL A 96 -15.32 1.75 -5.94
CA VAL A 96 -15.39 1.67 -4.47
C VAL A 96 -14.98 2.99 -3.82
N TRP A 97 -14.08 3.77 -4.43
CA TRP A 97 -13.63 5.06 -3.91
C TRP A 97 -14.67 6.16 -4.03
N THR A 98 -15.34 6.29 -5.19
CA THR A 98 -16.44 7.26 -5.32
C THR A 98 -17.63 6.89 -4.42
N ARG A 99 -17.86 5.59 -4.19
CA ARG A 99 -18.81 5.12 -3.18
C ARG A 99 -18.38 5.49 -1.76
N ALA A 100 -17.11 5.27 -1.38
CA ALA A 100 -16.60 5.64 -0.06
C ALA A 100 -16.75 7.14 0.23
N ASP A 101 -16.50 7.98 -0.78
CA ASP A 101 -16.71 9.42 -0.70
C ASP A 101 -18.20 9.77 -0.48
N ARG A 102 -19.11 9.22 -1.29
CA ARG A 102 -20.57 9.40 -1.12
C ARG A 102 -21.09 8.94 0.25
N LEU A 103 -20.47 7.92 0.84
CA LEU A 103 -20.84 7.43 2.17
C LEU A 103 -20.33 8.32 3.31
N GLY A 104 -19.42 9.28 3.03
CA GLY A 104 -18.85 10.20 4.01
C GLY A 104 -17.95 9.52 5.04
N VAL A 105 -17.28 8.42 4.67
CA VAL A 105 -16.50 7.58 5.60
C VAL A 105 -14.99 7.80 5.52
N ILE A 106 -14.51 8.49 4.49
CA ILE A 106 -13.09 8.80 4.32
C ILE A 106 -12.67 9.81 5.40
N PRO A 107 -11.74 9.48 6.32
CA PRO A 107 -11.37 10.37 7.40
C PRO A 107 -10.49 11.52 6.91
N ALA A 108 -10.48 12.64 7.63
CA ALA A 108 -9.78 13.86 7.22
C ALA A 108 -8.24 13.72 7.16
N ASN A 109 -7.68 12.78 7.93
CA ASN A 109 -6.24 12.47 7.92
C ASN A 109 -5.84 11.44 6.85
N LEU A 110 -6.77 11.01 5.99
CA LEU A 110 -6.47 10.16 4.85
C LEU A 110 -6.25 10.98 3.57
N HIS A 111 -5.00 10.98 3.13
CA HIS A 111 -4.54 11.52 1.87
C HIS A 111 -4.68 10.46 0.77
N LEU A 112 -5.89 10.35 0.22
CA LEU A 112 -6.20 9.44 -0.89
C LEU A 112 -5.75 10.05 -2.23
N ALA A 113 -4.95 9.31 -2.99
CA ALA A 113 -4.55 9.67 -4.35
C ALA A 113 -5.30 8.82 -5.38
N LEU A 114 -6.32 9.43 -5.99
CA LEU A 114 -7.11 8.86 -7.08
C LEU A 114 -6.54 9.17 -8.48
N GLU A 115 -5.52 10.02 -8.52
CA GLU A 115 -4.77 10.42 -9.70
C GLU A 115 -3.29 10.65 -9.31
N ALA A 116 -2.42 10.72 -10.32
CA ALA A 116 -1.00 10.99 -10.11
C ALA A 116 -0.77 12.38 -9.49
N LYS A 117 -0.14 12.43 -8.32
CA LYS A 117 0.17 13.69 -7.63
C LYS A 117 1.27 13.54 -6.59
N VAL A 118 1.78 14.69 -6.16
CA VAL A 118 2.69 14.80 -5.01
C VAL A 118 1.89 15.24 -3.79
N PHE A 119 2.03 14.52 -2.68
CA PHE A 119 1.67 15.05 -1.37
C PHE A 119 2.92 15.57 -0.68
N ASP A 120 2.88 16.83 -0.27
CA ASP A 120 3.99 17.48 0.42
C ASP A 120 3.72 17.61 1.92
N PHE A 121 4.65 17.11 2.73
CA PHE A 121 4.60 17.13 4.19
C PHE A 121 5.78 17.94 4.71
N ALA A 122 5.77 19.25 4.44
CA ALA A 122 6.86 20.17 4.76
C ALA A 122 7.26 20.15 6.26
N ALA A 123 6.30 19.97 7.17
CA ALA A 123 6.58 19.90 8.60
C ALA A 123 7.39 18.64 8.99
N GLN A 124 7.19 17.54 8.26
CA GLN A 124 7.89 16.27 8.45
C GLN A 124 9.11 16.14 7.52
N GLY A 125 9.26 17.02 6.54
CA GLY A 125 10.41 17.08 5.62
C GLY A 125 10.42 15.97 4.56
N PHE A 126 9.24 15.55 4.08
CA PHE A 126 9.14 14.55 3.00
C PHE A 126 8.08 14.90 1.96
N SER A 127 8.23 14.33 0.78
CA SER A 127 7.23 14.37 -0.29
C SER A 127 6.95 12.97 -0.80
N ALA A 128 5.67 12.63 -0.93
CA ALA A 128 5.21 11.35 -1.45
C ALA A 128 4.68 11.51 -2.88
N LEU A 129 5.30 10.82 -3.83
CA LEU A 129 4.92 10.77 -5.23
C LEU A 129 4.01 9.56 -5.44
N MET A 130 2.76 9.81 -5.81
CA MET A 130 1.70 8.80 -5.82
C MET A 130 1.38 8.38 -7.25
N ALA A 131 1.50 7.09 -7.56
CA ALA A 131 1.13 6.52 -8.87
C ALA A 131 -0.01 5.51 -8.71
N PRO A 132 -1.27 5.98 -8.55
CA PRO A 132 -2.42 5.09 -8.43
C PRO A 132 -2.78 4.44 -9.76
N LEU A 133 -3.38 3.24 -9.69
CA LEU A 133 -3.98 2.63 -10.86
C LEU A 133 -5.37 3.23 -11.12
N THR A 134 -5.58 3.78 -12.32
CA THR A 134 -6.87 4.33 -12.80
C THR A 134 -7.63 3.33 -13.68
N GLN A 135 -7.08 2.14 -13.87
CA GLN A 135 -7.68 1.00 -14.54
C GLN A 135 -7.04 -0.27 -13.99
N ARG A 136 -7.71 -1.41 -14.13
CA ARG A 136 -7.23 -2.70 -13.59
C ARG A 136 -5.85 -3.09 -14.15
N HIS A 137 -5.65 -2.91 -15.44
CA HIS A 137 -4.40 -3.26 -16.11
C HIS A 137 -3.97 -2.11 -17.02
N THR A 138 -2.70 -1.73 -16.91
CA THR A 138 -2.02 -0.83 -17.83
C THR A 138 -0.77 -1.50 -18.37
N TYR A 139 -0.36 -1.09 -19.58
CA TYR A 139 0.89 -1.54 -20.21
C TYR A 139 1.99 -0.48 -20.14
N ASN A 140 1.66 0.71 -19.65
CA ASN A 140 2.61 1.79 -19.42
C ASN A 140 3.00 1.85 -17.94
N ASP A 141 4.25 2.22 -17.67
CA ASP A 141 4.74 2.46 -16.31
C ASP A 141 4.17 3.79 -15.77
N LEU A 142 3.19 3.71 -14.87
CA LEU A 142 2.58 4.89 -14.27
C LEU A 142 3.48 5.63 -13.28
N THR A 143 4.66 5.09 -12.98
CA THR A 143 5.69 5.77 -12.17
C THR A 143 6.64 6.61 -13.03
N GLU A 144 6.50 6.59 -14.36
CA GLU A 144 7.36 7.35 -15.28
C GLU A 144 7.45 8.84 -14.95
N TRP A 145 6.33 9.45 -14.58
CA TRP A 145 6.28 10.87 -14.25
C TRP A 145 7.13 11.25 -13.01
N PHE A 146 7.51 10.27 -12.17
CA PHE A 146 8.37 10.53 -11.01
C PHE A 146 9.74 11.11 -11.39
N ASP A 147 10.23 10.83 -12.61
CA ASP A 147 11.51 11.34 -13.12
C ASP A 147 11.53 12.87 -13.25
N HIS A 148 10.34 13.46 -13.43
CA HIS A 148 10.16 14.90 -13.66
C HIS A 148 9.41 15.59 -12.52
N ALA A 149 8.99 14.84 -11.51
CA ALA A 149 8.29 15.35 -10.35
C ALA A 149 9.20 16.23 -9.49
N GLU A 150 8.86 17.51 -9.37
CA GLU A 150 9.54 18.46 -8.49
C GLU A 150 9.08 18.28 -7.04
N THR A 151 10.03 18.28 -6.10
CA THR A 151 9.77 18.29 -4.66
C THR A 151 10.67 19.33 -4.00
N PRO A 152 10.30 19.88 -2.84
CA PRO A 152 11.14 20.84 -2.14
C PRO A 152 12.57 20.32 -1.90
N PRO A 153 13.58 21.20 -1.94
CA PRO A 153 14.96 20.81 -1.67
C PRO A 153 15.09 20.17 -0.29
N ARG A 154 15.91 19.11 -0.19
CA ARG A 154 16.15 18.36 1.07
C ARG A 154 14.92 17.67 1.67
N HIS A 155 13.85 17.47 0.89
CA HIS A 155 12.82 16.52 1.27
C HIS A 155 13.27 15.10 1.00
N ILE A 156 12.88 14.17 1.88
CA ILE A 156 12.93 12.75 1.60
C ILE A 156 11.87 12.44 0.53
N ARG A 157 12.24 11.79 -0.56
CA ARG A 157 11.36 11.46 -1.69
C ARG A 157 10.88 10.02 -1.60
N ILE A 158 9.58 9.83 -1.45
CA ILE A 158 8.98 8.49 -1.35
C ILE A 158 8.09 8.27 -2.57
N GLY A 159 8.34 7.23 -3.35
CA GLY A 159 7.39 6.77 -4.37
C GLY A 159 6.42 5.77 -3.78
N VAL A 160 5.13 5.86 -4.16
CA VAL A 160 4.10 4.87 -3.81
C VAL A 160 3.42 4.42 -5.10
N ALA A 161 3.48 3.13 -5.40
CA ALA A 161 2.97 2.57 -6.64
C ALA A 161 2.44 1.15 -6.44
N HIS A 162 1.63 0.67 -7.38
CA HIS A 162 1.06 -0.67 -7.36
C HIS A 162 1.29 -1.34 -8.72
N GLY A 163 2.00 -2.47 -8.73
CA GLY A 163 2.34 -3.17 -9.96
C GLY A 163 3.62 -3.99 -9.85
N SER A 164 4.07 -4.49 -10.99
CA SER A 164 5.11 -5.51 -11.09
C SER A 164 6.44 -4.94 -11.59
N VAL A 165 7.51 -5.08 -10.80
CA VAL A 165 8.86 -4.70 -11.23
C VAL A 165 9.33 -5.59 -12.38
N GLN A 166 9.69 -4.95 -13.49
CA GLN A 166 10.14 -5.64 -14.70
C GLN A 166 11.41 -6.47 -14.45
N GLY A 167 11.46 -7.67 -15.04
CA GLY A 167 12.61 -8.57 -14.93
C GLY A 167 12.78 -9.28 -13.58
N VAL A 168 11.91 -9.02 -12.59
CA VAL A 168 11.97 -9.64 -11.26
C VAL A 168 10.99 -10.81 -11.09
N LEU A 169 9.90 -10.82 -11.85
CA LEU A 169 8.93 -11.91 -11.91
C LEU A 169 9.23 -12.77 -13.15
N SER A 170 9.13 -14.09 -13.01
CA SER A 170 9.51 -15.09 -14.01
C SER A 170 9.05 -14.72 -15.43
N GLY A 171 9.99 -14.72 -16.37
CA GLY A 171 9.91 -14.06 -17.69
C GLY A 171 8.97 -14.65 -18.75
N ASP A 172 7.85 -15.27 -18.37
CA ASP A 172 6.91 -15.88 -19.34
C ASP A 172 5.58 -15.15 -19.50
N ILE A 173 5.35 -14.01 -18.83
CA ILE A 173 4.13 -13.21 -19.01
C ILE A 173 4.49 -11.72 -18.93
N ASP A 174 4.02 -10.91 -19.88
CA ASP A 174 3.91 -9.47 -19.71
C ASP A 174 3.07 -9.20 -18.45
N SER A 175 3.73 -8.97 -17.32
CA SER A 175 3.05 -8.62 -16.09
C SER A 175 2.37 -7.27 -16.31
N ALA A 176 1.05 -7.25 -16.25
CA ALA A 176 0.31 -6.00 -16.28
C ALA A 176 0.81 -5.06 -15.17
N ASN A 177 0.64 -3.76 -15.38
CA ASN A 177 1.09 -2.71 -14.46
C ASN A 177 2.62 -2.73 -14.28
N PRO A 178 3.41 -2.62 -15.36
CA PRO A 178 4.86 -2.71 -15.28
C PRO A 178 5.44 -1.51 -14.51
N ILE A 179 6.48 -1.76 -13.71
CA ILE A 179 7.29 -0.73 -13.05
C ILE A 179 8.76 -0.96 -13.42
N ALA A 180 9.43 0.09 -13.89
CA ALA A 180 10.84 0.01 -14.24
C ALA A 180 11.71 -0.40 -13.02
N SER A 181 12.63 -1.34 -13.22
CA SER A 181 13.50 -1.86 -12.14
C SER A 181 14.47 -0.82 -11.59
N ASP A 182 14.76 0.24 -12.34
CA ASP A 182 15.62 1.35 -11.94
C ASP A 182 14.84 2.60 -11.50
N ARG A 183 13.52 2.49 -11.29
CA ARG A 183 12.63 3.62 -10.96
C ARG A 183 13.12 4.43 -9.77
N ALA A 184 13.49 3.76 -8.66
CA ALA A 184 13.96 4.46 -7.46
C ALA A 184 15.23 5.29 -7.74
N ALA A 185 16.15 4.76 -8.54
CA ALA A 185 17.36 5.48 -8.92
C ALA A 185 17.07 6.65 -9.87
N ARG A 186 16.31 6.42 -10.95
CA ARG A 186 15.97 7.44 -11.96
C ARG A 186 15.23 8.63 -11.36
N ALA A 187 14.22 8.36 -10.54
CA ALA A 187 13.40 9.39 -9.90
C ALA A 187 14.01 9.97 -8.61
N LYS A 188 15.24 9.55 -8.26
CA LYS A 188 15.97 9.97 -7.06
C LYS A 188 15.13 9.78 -5.79
N LEU A 189 14.46 8.63 -5.70
CA LEU A 189 13.65 8.27 -4.54
C LEU A 189 14.56 7.78 -3.43
N ASP A 190 14.22 8.16 -2.21
CA ASP A 190 14.81 7.59 -1.00
C ASP A 190 14.19 6.24 -0.65
N TYR A 191 12.94 6.03 -1.03
CA TYR A 191 12.20 4.78 -0.87
C TYR A 191 11.11 4.63 -1.95
N LEU A 192 10.88 3.41 -2.42
CA LEU A 192 9.78 3.05 -3.32
C LEU A 192 8.94 1.95 -2.67
N ALA A 193 7.74 2.34 -2.24
CA ALA A 193 6.73 1.48 -1.63
C ALA A 193 5.84 0.85 -2.72
N LEU A 194 5.88 -0.48 -2.83
CA LEU A 194 5.13 -1.25 -3.82
C LEU A 194 4.11 -2.21 -3.18
N GLY A 195 2.94 -2.33 -3.83
CA GLY A 195 2.00 -3.45 -3.69
C GLY A 195 1.84 -4.21 -5.01
N ASP A 196 0.98 -5.25 -5.04
CA ASP A 196 0.70 -6.22 -6.14
C ASP A 196 1.33 -7.61 -5.88
N TRP A 197 2.25 -7.67 -4.92
CA TRP A 197 2.94 -8.90 -4.53
C TRP A 197 2.66 -9.23 -3.08
N HIS A 198 1.83 -10.25 -2.80
CA HIS A 198 1.38 -10.51 -1.41
C HIS A 198 2.47 -11.04 -0.45
N GLY A 199 3.73 -11.13 -0.86
CA GLY A 199 4.84 -11.51 0.04
C GLY A 199 5.71 -10.32 0.39
N CYS A 200 6.40 -10.34 1.52
CA CYS A 200 7.43 -9.35 1.77
C CYS A 200 8.64 -9.63 0.84
N LYS A 201 9.02 -8.66 0.00
CA LYS A 201 10.15 -8.80 -0.92
C LYS A 201 10.94 -7.51 -1.04
N GLN A 202 12.24 -7.60 -0.76
CA GLN A 202 13.21 -6.57 -1.10
C GLN A 202 13.63 -6.74 -2.57
N ILE A 203 13.51 -5.67 -3.36
CA ILE A 203 13.97 -5.64 -4.75
C ILE A 203 15.39 -5.09 -4.81
N ASP A 204 15.64 -3.98 -4.11
CA ASP A 204 16.94 -3.37 -3.91
C ASP A 204 16.99 -2.67 -2.54
N SER A 205 17.98 -1.82 -2.27
CA SER A 205 18.10 -1.10 -0.99
C SER A 205 16.95 -0.14 -0.69
N ARG A 206 16.23 0.36 -1.70
CA ARG A 206 15.18 1.38 -1.60
C ARG A 206 13.81 0.91 -2.06
N THR A 207 13.72 -0.19 -2.79
CA THR A 207 12.48 -0.68 -3.40
C THR A 207 11.98 -1.95 -2.71
N TRP A 208 10.74 -1.91 -2.22
CA TRP A 208 10.18 -2.99 -1.42
C TRP A 208 8.73 -3.26 -1.79
N TYR A 209 8.36 -4.55 -1.79
CA TYR A 209 7.00 -5.01 -1.62
C TYR A 209 6.77 -5.37 -0.15
N SER A 210 5.73 -4.81 0.47
CA SER A 210 5.39 -5.11 1.86
C SER A 210 4.71 -6.48 2.02
N GLY A 211 3.94 -6.90 1.00
CA GLY A 211 3.10 -8.08 1.08
C GLY A 211 1.73 -7.77 1.70
N THR A 212 0.88 -8.80 1.71
CA THR A 212 -0.42 -8.68 2.38
C THR A 212 -0.21 -8.72 3.91
N PRO A 213 -0.89 -7.86 4.69
CA PRO A 213 -0.72 -7.84 6.14
C PRO A 213 -1.43 -9.00 6.85
N GLU A 214 -2.38 -9.67 6.19
CA GLU A 214 -3.02 -10.89 6.65
C GLU A 214 -2.81 -11.98 5.59
N PRO A 215 -2.14 -13.11 5.91
CA PRO A 215 -1.92 -14.18 4.95
C PRO A 215 -3.21 -14.69 4.31
N ASP A 216 -3.13 -15.03 3.02
CA ASP A 216 -4.33 -15.28 2.20
C ASP A 216 -4.26 -16.49 1.27
N ARG A 217 -3.13 -17.19 1.33
CA ARG A 217 -2.82 -18.36 0.50
C ARG A 217 -1.73 -19.20 1.16
N PHE A 218 -1.70 -20.49 0.82
CA PHE A 218 -0.70 -21.47 1.26
C PHE A 218 0.70 -21.27 0.61
N LYS A 219 1.04 -20.04 0.20
CA LYS A 219 2.32 -19.74 -0.42
C LYS A 219 3.30 -19.29 0.65
N ASP A 220 4.42 -19.99 0.79
CA ASP A 220 5.52 -19.55 1.65
C ASP A 220 6.32 -18.44 0.95
N ASN A 221 5.84 -17.20 1.07
CA ASN A 221 6.49 -16.01 0.54
C ASN A 221 6.55 -14.87 1.57
N ALA A 222 6.62 -15.23 2.86
CA ALA A 222 6.63 -14.29 3.99
C ALA A 222 5.51 -13.22 3.95
N PRO A 223 4.22 -13.61 3.88
CA PRO A 223 3.11 -12.68 4.09
C PRO A 223 2.93 -12.34 5.57
N GLY A 224 2.02 -11.42 5.89
CA GLY A 224 1.60 -11.14 7.27
C GLY A 224 2.35 -10.02 7.97
N TYR A 225 2.90 -9.07 7.20
CA TYR A 225 3.72 -7.98 7.73
C TYR A 225 3.25 -6.59 7.29
N ALA A 226 3.58 -5.60 8.11
CA ALA A 226 3.82 -4.23 7.67
C ALA A 226 5.32 -3.90 7.82
N LEU A 227 5.83 -3.01 6.99
CA LEU A 227 7.24 -2.60 7.01
C LEU A 227 7.38 -1.28 7.76
N LEU A 228 8.11 -1.27 8.87
CA LEU A 228 8.57 -0.07 9.54
C LEU A 228 9.84 0.42 8.86
N VAL A 229 9.81 1.65 8.34
CA VAL A 229 10.90 2.23 7.57
C VAL A 229 11.41 3.48 8.28
N ASP A 230 12.73 3.53 8.52
CA ASP A 230 13.43 4.69 9.05
C ASP A 230 14.40 5.25 8.00
N ILE A 231 14.35 6.56 7.76
CA ILE A 231 15.27 7.28 6.87
C ILE A 231 15.82 8.50 7.61
N ASP A 232 17.12 8.55 7.85
CA ASP A 232 17.73 9.58 8.70
C ASP A 232 17.63 10.98 8.09
N ALA A 233 17.94 11.07 6.79
CA ALA A 233 17.98 12.28 5.99
C ALA A 233 17.83 11.94 4.50
N PRO A 234 17.52 12.92 3.63
CA PRO A 234 17.51 12.72 2.18
C PRO A 234 18.84 12.12 1.69
N GLY A 235 18.76 11.14 0.80
CA GLY A 235 19.88 10.37 0.27
C GLY A 235 20.36 9.23 1.17
N CYS A 236 19.96 9.15 2.45
CA CYS A 236 20.33 8.03 3.31
C CYS A 236 19.59 6.75 2.88
N GLU A 237 20.26 5.60 3.03
CA GLU A 237 19.64 4.30 2.79
C GLU A 237 18.59 4.00 3.87
N PRO A 238 17.39 3.50 3.51
CA PRO A 238 16.34 3.19 4.47
C PRO A 238 16.69 1.97 5.31
N ARG A 239 16.33 1.99 6.58
CA ARG A 239 16.32 0.79 7.44
C ARG A 239 14.91 0.24 7.50
N VAL A 240 14.74 -1.04 7.15
CA VAL A 240 13.43 -1.69 7.07
C VAL A 240 13.32 -2.80 8.10
N THR A 241 12.32 -2.71 8.98
CA THR A 241 11.97 -3.73 9.98
C THR A 241 10.60 -4.30 9.65
N ARG A 242 10.49 -5.64 9.66
CA ARG A 242 9.20 -6.32 9.50
C ARG A 242 8.46 -6.34 10.83
N LEU A 243 7.21 -5.87 10.83
CA LEU A 243 6.30 -5.93 11.97
C LEU A 243 5.18 -6.90 11.65
N GLU A 244 4.96 -7.89 12.52
CA GLU A 244 3.88 -8.87 12.36
C GLU A 244 2.51 -8.19 12.50
N THR A 245 1.65 -8.43 11.53
CA THR A 245 0.27 -7.94 11.49
C THR A 245 -0.76 -9.05 11.40
N GLY A 246 -0.35 -10.20 10.84
CA GLY A 246 -1.23 -11.32 10.53
C GLY A 246 -1.70 -12.09 11.76
N GLN A 247 -2.95 -12.54 11.74
CA GLN A 247 -3.57 -13.36 12.77
C GLN A 247 -3.45 -14.85 12.46
N PHE A 248 -3.58 -15.24 11.19
CA PHE A 248 -3.58 -16.65 10.78
C PHE A 248 -2.30 -17.07 10.07
N ILE A 249 -1.93 -18.33 10.27
CA ILE A 249 -0.85 -19.01 9.56
C ILE A 249 -1.51 -20.05 8.64
N TRP A 250 -1.20 -20.00 7.35
CA TRP A 250 -1.73 -20.94 6.36
C TRP A 250 -0.75 -22.08 6.18
N GLN A 251 -1.13 -23.29 6.62
CA GLN A 251 -0.33 -24.52 6.58
C GLN A 251 -1.10 -25.68 5.95
#